data_AF-A0A537UBA9-F1
#
_entry.id   AF-A0A537UBA9-F1
#
_cell.length_a   1.000
_cell.length_b   1.000
_cell.length_c   1.000
_cell.angle_alpha   90.00
_cell.angle_beta   90.00
_cell.angle_gamma   90.00
#
_symmetry.space_group_name_H-M   'P 1'
#
loop_
_entity.id
_entity.type
_entity.pdbx_description
1 polymer ?
#
loop_
_entity_poly.entity_id
_entity_poly.type
_entity_poly.pdbx_seq_one_letter_code
_entity_poly.pdbx_strand_id
1 'polypeptide(L)'
;MQTDSGLAHIVLDFDGTCTQIPPIFEAYLDYYRRGLNEAGLNVTTSEWRDAQAMVRQHSPEAGWTLAGCPSAPAAADPYVLADEAARLILRQQGATSPVPPTIHAHAYEVALAPWREEALETFSRLVEHGIQLHFVSNSSTTFITRRLRDLFGDGNPVAAKISVQSDAGKFRICELNWDDKAAVSVEAKRRFQALPVAYGEKLLTETKRPIYLRRGAYFEAINRVLAGDLDELTQTVFCGDTWEMDLAMPYALGAKVHLLDRAAPFETYCYERQAVAAYADRGKTSADLSGLLDWL
;
A
#
# COMPACT_ATOMS: atom_id res chain seq x y z
N MET A 1 -5.79 33.47 -9.75
CA MET A 1 -4.41 33.30 -10.26
C MET A 1 -4.17 31.80 -10.23
N GLN A 2 -4.37 31.10 -11.35
CA GLN A 2 -4.10 29.66 -11.45
C GLN A 2 -2.58 29.50 -11.40
N THR A 3 -2.07 29.03 -10.27
CA THR A 3 -0.74 28.44 -10.23
C THR A 3 -0.86 27.13 -10.98
N ASP A 4 -0.26 27.06 -12.16
CA ASP A 4 -0.10 25.80 -12.87
C ASP A 4 0.79 24.92 -11.97
N SER A 5 0.18 24.04 -11.18
CA SER A 5 0.85 23.27 -10.12
C SER A 5 1.95 22.34 -10.68
N GLY A 6 2.03 22.22 -12.02
CA GLY A 6 2.92 21.33 -12.72
C GLY A 6 2.64 19.87 -12.39
N LEU A 7 1.47 19.56 -11.81
CA LEU A 7 1.04 18.22 -11.47
C LEU A 7 0.20 17.67 -12.63
N ALA A 8 0.57 16.49 -13.11
CA ALA A 8 -0.15 15.78 -14.17
C ALA A 8 -0.83 14.50 -13.65
N HIS A 9 -0.23 13.84 -12.66
CA HIS A 9 -0.62 12.51 -12.24
C HIS A 9 -0.78 12.39 -10.73
N ILE A 10 -1.79 11.62 -10.30
CA ILE A 10 -1.87 11.08 -8.94
C ILE A 10 -1.98 9.56 -9.00
N VAL A 11 -1.04 8.89 -8.36
CA VAL A 11 -1.00 7.44 -8.20
C VAL A 11 -1.49 7.08 -6.79
N LEU A 12 -2.57 6.32 -6.70
CA LEU A 12 -3.26 5.93 -5.48
C LEU A 12 -2.98 4.45 -5.18
N ASP A 13 -2.59 4.15 -3.95
CA ASP A 13 -2.88 2.85 -3.37
C ASP A 13 -4.40 2.66 -3.14
N PHE A 14 -4.85 1.43 -2.92
CA PHE A 14 -6.27 1.10 -2.78
C PHE A 14 -6.72 0.84 -1.35
N ASP A 15 -6.17 -0.18 -0.70
CA ASP A 15 -6.65 -0.66 0.60
C ASP A 15 -6.08 0.21 1.73
N GLY A 16 -6.92 0.74 2.63
CA GLY A 16 -6.47 1.68 3.67
C GLY A 16 -6.25 3.11 3.17
N THR A 17 -5.87 3.25 1.90
CA THR A 17 -5.76 4.53 1.20
C THR A 17 -7.12 5.01 0.68
N CYS A 18 -7.75 4.28 -0.24
CA CYS A 18 -9.03 4.67 -0.82
C CYS A 18 -10.25 4.06 -0.11
N THR A 19 -10.03 3.04 0.69
CA THR A 19 -11.06 2.33 1.45
C THR A 19 -10.86 2.49 2.96
N GLN A 20 -11.95 2.36 3.73
CA GLN A 20 -11.92 2.47 5.18
C GLN A 20 -11.77 1.08 5.83
N ILE A 21 -10.65 0.88 6.50
CA ILE A 21 -10.33 -0.35 7.21
C ILE A 21 -10.98 -0.46 8.61
N PRO A 22 -11.08 0.61 9.43
CA PRO A 22 -11.64 0.51 10.78
C PRO A 22 -13.06 -0.08 10.87
N PRO A 23 -13.99 0.17 9.91
CA PRO A 23 -15.31 -0.44 9.98
C PRO A 23 -15.33 -1.97 9.81
N ILE A 24 -14.29 -2.57 9.21
CA ILE A 24 -14.30 -3.99 8.81
C ILE A 24 -13.32 -4.87 9.58
N PHE A 25 -12.39 -4.30 10.35
CA PHE A 25 -11.23 -5.06 10.82
C PHE A 25 -11.60 -6.22 11.75
N GLU A 26 -12.56 -6.05 12.66
CA GLU A 26 -12.96 -7.12 13.59
C GLU A 26 -13.57 -8.30 12.84
N ALA A 27 -14.45 -8.01 11.88
CA ALA A 27 -15.06 -9.02 11.03
C ALA A 27 -14.00 -9.76 10.22
N TYR A 28 -13.09 -9.03 9.58
CA TYR A 28 -11.97 -9.62 8.83
C TYR A 28 -11.14 -10.57 9.70
N LEU A 29 -10.73 -10.12 10.89
CA LEU A 29 -9.92 -10.92 11.82
C LEU A 29 -10.66 -12.16 12.33
N ASP A 30 -11.98 -12.10 12.52
CA ASP A 30 -12.77 -13.27 12.91
C ASP A 30 -12.92 -14.27 11.75
N TYR A 31 -13.20 -13.80 10.52
CA TYR A 31 -13.25 -14.67 9.34
C TYR A 31 -11.90 -15.34 9.06
N TYR A 32 -10.79 -14.61 9.22
CA TYR A 32 -9.46 -15.18 9.07
C TYR A 32 -9.21 -16.31 10.07
N ARG A 33 -9.52 -16.08 11.36
CA ARG A 33 -9.38 -17.10 12.41
C ARG A 33 -10.28 -18.31 12.15
N ARG A 34 -11.52 -18.09 11.70
CA ARG A 34 -12.43 -19.19 11.31
C ARG A 34 -11.83 -20.03 10.18
N GLY A 35 -11.25 -19.38 9.17
CA GLY A 35 -10.57 -20.07 8.08
C GLY A 35 -9.36 -20.90 8.55
N LEU A 36 -8.60 -20.42 9.54
CA LEU A 36 -7.54 -21.22 10.18
C LEU A 36 -8.11 -22.49 10.84
N ASN A 37 -9.25 -22.37 11.52
CA ASN A 37 -9.91 -23.50 12.18
C ASN A 37 -10.52 -24.50 11.21
N GLU A 38 -11.13 -24.02 10.12
CA GLU A 38 -11.61 -24.86 9.02
C GLU A 38 -10.48 -25.61 8.32
N ALA A 39 -9.27 -25.03 8.29
CA ALA A 39 -8.06 -25.69 7.84
C ALA A 39 -7.44 -26.66 8.88
N GLY A 40 -8.06 -26.83 10.05
CA GLY A 40 -7.66 -27.78 11.08
C GLY A 40 -6.59 -27.27 12.06
N LEU A 41 -6.29 -25.97 12.08
CA LEU A 41 -5.26 -25.37 12.95
C LEU A 41 -5.72 -25.13 14.39
N ASN A 42 -7.03 -25.24 14.66
CA ASN A 42 -7.64 -25.20 16.00
C ASN A 42 -7.18 -24.03 16.90
N VAL A 43 -7.13 -22.82 16.33
CA VAL A 43 -6.81 -21.57 17.00
C VAL A 43 -7.99 -21.08 17.86
N THR A 44 -7.76 -20.98 19.16
CA THR A 44 -8.73 -20.43 20.11
C THR A 44 -8.82 -18.90 20.01
N THR A 45 -9.91 -18.33 20.55
CA THR A 45 -10.06 -16.86 20.59
C THR A 45 -9.02 -16.18 21.48
N SER A 46 -8.59 -16.83 22.57
CA SER A 46 -7.55 -16.29 23.45
C SER A 46 -6.21 -16.25 22.72
N GLU A 47 -5.78 -17.38 22.16
CA GLU A 47 -4.52 -17.46 21.41
C GLU A 47 -4.47 -16.43 20.28
N TRP A 48 -5.57 -16.25 19.56
CA TRP A 48 -5.67 -15.26 18.49
C TRP A 48 -5.46 -13.83 18.99
N ARG A 49 -6.13 -13.45 20.09
CA ARG A 49 -5.99 -12.12 20.69
C ARG A 49 -4.61 -11.90 21.29
N ASP A 50 -4.06 -12.90 21.96
CA ASP A 50 -2.73 -12.85 22.56
C ASP A 50 -1.65 -12.69 21.49
N ALA A 51 -1.78 -13.41 20.36
CA ALA A 51 -0.90 -13.28 19.21
C ALA A 51 -0.98 -11.89 18.57
N GLN A 52 -2.19 -11.36 18.35
CA GLN A 52 -2.38 -10.01 17.83
C GLN A 52 -1.76 -8.95 18.75
N ALA A 53 -1.99 -9.05 20.06
CA ALA A 53 -1.41 -8.13 21.04
C ALA A 53 0.13 -8.19 21.01
N MET A 54 0.70 -9.39 20.92
CA MET A 54 2.15 -9.58 20.81
C MET A 54 2.71 -8.97 19.52
N VAL A 55 2.05 -9.16 18.38
CA VAL A 55 2.48 -8.55 17.11
C VAL A 55 2.42 -7.03 17.18
N ARG A 56 1.32 -6.46 17.70
CA ARG A 56 1.17 -5.01 17.90
C ARG A 56 2.25 -4.43 18.80
N GLN A 57 2.57 -5.10 19.91
CA GLN A 57 3.60 -4.66 20.86
C GLN A 57 4.97 -4.52 20.21
N HIS A 58 5.29 -5.35 19.21
CA HIS A 58 6.59 -5.34 18.54
C HIS A 58 6.60 -4.50 17.26
N SER A 59 5.46 -4.07 16.74
CA SER A 59 5.39 -3.18 15.58
C SER A 59 5.72 -1.73 15.98
N PRO A 60 6.43 -0.94 15.16
CA PRO A 60 6.85 -1.22 13.78
C PRO A 60 8.22 -1.90 13.63
N GLU A 61 8.92 -2.20 14.72
CA GLU A 61 10.25 -2.86 14.70
C GLU A 61 10.17 -4.28 14.13
N ALA A 62 9.13 -5.03 14.47
CA ALA A 62 8.75 -6.24 13.77
C ALA A 62 8.07 -5.87 12.45
N GLY A 63 8.55 -6.47 11.36
CA GLY A 63 7.99 -6.29 10.02
C GLY A 63 7.16 -7.49 9.57
N TRP A 64 6.20 -7.24 8.69
CA TRP A 64 5.54 -8.24 7.88
C TRP A 64 6.56 -8.96 7.00
N THR A 65 6.86 -10.21 7.31
CA THR A 65 8.00 -10.92 6.73
C THR A 65 7.57 -11.83 5.60
N LEU A 66 7.93 -11.44 4.37
CA LEU A 66 7.71 -12.23 3.18
C LEU A 66 9.05 -12.68 2.60
N ALA A 67 9.18 -13.99 2.34
CA ALA A 67 10.43 -14.59 1.86
C ALA A 67 11.68 -14.18 2.67
N GLY A 68 11.53 -13.97 3.98
CA GLY A 68 12.62 -13.62 4.90
C GLY A 68 12.96 -12.13 4.97
N CYS A 69 12.22 -11.25 4.27
CA CYS A 69 12.46 -9.81 4.30
C CYS A 69 11.24 -9.04 4.86
N PRO A 70 11.43 -8.00 5.70
CA PRO A 70 10.34 -7.17 6.21
C PRO A 70 9.82 -6.19 5.14
N SER A 71 8.58 -6.37 4.70
CA SER A 71 7.96 -5.58 3.63
C SER A 71 7.24 -4.32 4.11
N ALA A 72 6.72 -4.33 5.34
CA ALA A 72 5.94 -3.28 6.01
C ALA A 72 5.95 -3.52 7.53
N PRO A 73 5.43 -2.61 8.39
CA PRO A 73 5.18 -2.92 9.80
C PRO A 73 4.24 -4.11 10.01
N ALA A 74 4.56 -5.00 10.95
CA ALA A 74 3.78 -6.21 11.25
C ALA A 74 2.33 -5.97 11.74
N ALA A 75 1.99 -4.75 12.12
CA ALA A 75 0.64 -4.35 12.48
C ALA A 75 0.19 -3.07 11.76
N ALA A 76 0.64 -2.87 10.51
CA ALA A 76 0.22 -1.72 9.70
C ALA A 76 -1.29 -1.69 9.46
N ASP A 77 -1.90 -2.86 9.25
CA ASP A 77 -3.33 -3.02 8.94
C ASP A 77 -3.81 -4.41 9.46
N PRO A 78 -5.12 -4.76 9.39
CA PRO A 78 -5.60 -6.04 9.87
C PRO A 78 -5.20 -7.23 8.99
N TYR A 79 -4.90 -7.01 7.71
CA TYR A 79 -4.49 -8.05 6.77
C TYR A 79 -3.09 -8.57 7.14
N VAL A 80 -2.18 -7.63 7.35
CA VAL A 80 -0.81 -7.86 7.79
C VAL A 80 -0.77 -8.41 9.22
N LEU A 81 -1.55 -7.81 10.13
CA LEU A 81 -1.66 -8.28 11.51
C LEU A 81 -2.14 -9.74 11.57
N ALA A 82 -3.13 -10.12 10.75
CA ALA A 82 -3.65 -11.47 10.71
C ALA A 82 -2.60 -12.49 10.23
N ASP A 83 -1.87 -12.18 9.16
CA ASP A 83 -0.82 -13.07 8.64
C ASP A 83 0.29 -13.29 9.67
N GLU A 84 0.78 -12.21 10.29
CA GLU A 84 1.84 -12.31 11.31
C GLU A 84 1.35 -13.01 12.59
N ALA A 85 0.12 -12.75 13.05
CA ALA A 85 -0.46 -13.44 14.20
C ALA A 85 -0.64 -14.94 13.92
N ALA A 86 -1.10 -15.32 12.72
CA ALA A 86 -1.25 -16.71 12.33
C ALA A 86 0.10 -17.43 12.28
N ARG A 87 1.13 -16.81 11.70
CA ARG A 87 2.49 -17.36 11.65
C ARG A 87 3.12 -17.50 13.03
N LEU A 88 2.87 -16.55 13.94
CA LEU A 88 3.31 -16.64 15.33
C LEU A 88 2.71 -17.87 16.03
N ILE A 89 1.40 -18.07 15.91
CA ILE A 89 0.70 -19.22 16.49
C ILE A 89 1.21 -20.53 15.91
N LEU A 90 1.31 -20.64 14.58
CA LEU A 90 1.81 -21.84 13.92
C LEU A 90 3.23 -22.19 14.37
N ARG A 91 4.10 -21.18 14.49
CA ARG A 91 5.46 -21.37 15.01
C ARG A 91 5.46 -21.87 16.45
N GLN A 92 4.60 -21.32 17.32
CA GLN A 92 4.47 -21.76 18.71
C GLN A 92 3.92 -23.20 18.82
N GLN A 93 3.08 -23.62 17.88
CA GLN A 93 2.56 -24.98 17.78
C GLN A 93 3.56 -25.96 17.12
N GLY A 94 4.71 -25.48 16.64
CA GLY A 94 5.68 -26.29 15.90
C GLY A 94 5.22 -26.72 14.51
N ALA A 95 4.18 -26.07 13.96
CA ALA A 95 3.69 -26.34 12.61
C ALA A 95 4.68 -25.79 11.57
N THR A 96 4.98 -26.61 10.55
CA THR A 96 5.87 -26.25 9.43
C THR A 96 5.11 -25.93 8.15
N SER A 97 3.82 -26.26 8.10
CA SER A 97 2.96 -25.94 6.97
C SER A 97 2.68 -24.43 6.92
N PRO A 98 2.71 -23.82 5.72
CA PRO A 98 2.34 -22.41 5.57
C PRO A 98 0.84 -22.22 5.82
N VAL A 99 0.45 -21.00 6.20
CA VAL A 99 -0.96 -20.61 6.25
C VAL A 99 -1.56 -20.76 4.83
N PRO A 100 -2.68 -21.48 4.66
CA PRO A 100 -3.32 -21.60 3.36
C PRO A 100 -3.68 -20.22 2.78
N PRO A 101 -3.25 -19.90 1.54
CA PRO A 101 -3.46 -18.58 0.95
C PRO A 101 -4.95 -18.25 0.72
N THR A 102 -5.82 -19.27 0.67
CA THR A 102 -7.26 -19.13 0.50
C THR A 102 -7.95 -18.48 1.71
N ILE A 103 -7.36 -18.56 2.90
CA ILE A 103 -7.94 -17.98 4.13
C ILE A 103 -8.02 -16.46 4.02
N HIS A 104 -6.92 -15.83 3.59
CA HIS A 104 -6.89 -14.39 3.34
C HIS A 104 -7.91 -13.99 2.28
N ALA A 105 -7.94 -14.69 1.14
CA ALA A 105 -8.83 -14.37 0.03
C ALA A 105 -10.31 -14.41 0.45
N HIS A 106 -10.72 -15.42 1.22
CA HIS A 106 -12.09 -15.53 1.71
C HIS A 106 -12.44 -14.44 2.73
N ALA A 107 -11.58 -14.22 3.73
CA ALA A 107 -11.82 -13.17 4.72
C ALA A 107 -11.89 -11.77 4.08
N TYR A 108 -11.05 -11.51 3.08
CA TYR A 108 -11.01 -10.25 2.33
C TYR A 108 -12.28 -10.03 1.48
N GLU A 109 -12.80 -11.09 0.86
CA GLU A 109 -14.03 -11.02 0.06
C GLU A 109 -15.27 -10.73 0.93
N VAL A 110 -15.35 -11.34 2.11
CA VAL A 110 -16.53 -11.22 2.99
C VAL A 110 -16.50 -9.93 3.83
N ALA A 111 -15.33 -9.52 4.33
CA ALA A 111 -15.15 -8.30 5.13
C ALA A 111 -14.70 -7.13 4.26
N LEU A 112 -15.51 -6.81 3.25
CA LEU A 112 -15.16 -5.85 2.21
C LEU A 112 -15.14 -4.40 2.74
N ALA A 113 -13.97 -3.76 2.72
CA ALA A 113 -13.81 -2.37 3.16
C ALA A 113 -14.64 -1.39 2.29
N PRO A 114 -15.46 -0.51 2.87
CA PRO A 114 -16.19 0.50 2.11
C PRO A 114 -15.24 1.57 1.55
N TRP A 115 -15.69 2.31 0.54
CA TRP A 115 -14.96 3.50 0.07
C TRP A 115 -14.91 4.55 1.18
N ARG A 116 -13.87 5.40 1.15
CA ARG A 116 -13.87 6.63 1.95
C ARG A 116 -14.99 7.57 1.46
N GLU A 117 -15.62 8.27 2.39
CA GLU A 117 -16.83 9.08 2.13
C GLU A 117 -16.56 10.18 1.10
N GLU A 118 -15.37 10.77 1.15
CA GLU A 118 -14.90 11.86 0.32
C GLU A 118 -14.31 11.41 -1.03
N ALA A 119 -14.20 10.10 -1.30
CA ALA A 119 -13.50 9.58 -2.47
C ALA A 119 -14.12 10.06 -3.80
N LEU A 120 -15.45 10.01 -3.91
CA LEU A 120 -16.17 10.41 -5.14
C LEU A 120 -15.93 11.88 -5.48
N GLU A 121 -16.11 12.77 -4.49
CA GLU A 121 -15.94 14.21 -4.67
C GLU A 121 -14.48 14.54 -4.98
N THR A 122 -13.55 14.00 -4.20
CA THR A 122 -12.11 14.25 -4.36
C THR A 122 -11.63 13.84 -5.75
N PHE A 123 -11.95 12.62 -6.19
CA PHE A 123 -11.51 12.13 -7.50
C PHE A 123 -12.13 12.94 -8.65
N SER A 124 -13.40 13.32 -8.53
CA SER A 124 -14.07 14.14 -9.53
C SER A 124 -13.39 15.51 -9.66
N ARG A 125 -13.12 16.19 -8.54
CA ARG A 125 -12.44 17.48 -8.53
C ARG A 125 -11.02 17.43 -9.08
N LEU A 126 -10.25 16.39 -8.75
CA LEU A 126 -8.91 16.20 -9.31
C LEU A 126 -8.96 16.05 -10.85
N VAL A 127 -9.88 15.21 -11.36
CA VAL A 127 -10.06 15.01 -12.79
C VAL A 127 -10.57 16.27 -13.50
N GLU A 128 -11.45 17.05 -12.87
CA GLU A 128 -11.90 18.35 -13.38
C GLU A 128 -10.75 19.36 -13.54
N HIS A 129 -9.72 19.26 -12.70
CA HIS A 129 -8.49 20.04 -12.81
C HIS A 129 -7.47 19.45 -13.79
N GLY A 130 -7.85 18.43 -14.56
CA GLY A 130 -7.01 17.82 -15.58
C GLY A 130 -6.01 16.78 -15.06
N ILE A 131 -6.08 16.40 -13.78
CA ILE A 131 -5.21 15.38 -13.21
C ILE A 131 -5.63 13.99 -13.68
N GLN A 132 -4.66 13.20 -14.14
CA GLN A 132 -4.88 11.79 -14.43
C GLN A 132 -4.70 10.94 -13.17
N LEU A 133 -5.70 10.10 -12.88
CA LEU A 133 -5.67 9.24 -11.70
C LEU A 133 -5.29 7.82 -12.07
N HIS A 134 -4.49 7.20 -11.20
CA HIS A 134 -3.99 5.86 -11.41
C HIS A 134 -4.06 5.06 -10.12
N PHE A 135 -4.73 3.92 -10.12
CA PHE A 135 -4.66 2.98 -9.01
C PHE A 135 -3.52 2.00 -9.26
N VAL A 136 -2.56 1.95 -8.35
CA VAL A 136 -1.51 0.91 -8.36
C VAL A 136 -1.67 0.12 -7.08
N SER A 137 -2.08 -1.14 -7.17
CA SER A 137 -2.43 -1.96 -6.00
C SER A 137 -2.04 -3.42 -6.20
N ASN A 138 -1.94 -4.15 -5.09
CA ASN A 138 -1.78 -5.60 -5.11
C ASN A 138 -3.12 -6.32 -5.39
N SER A 139 -4.25 -5.65 -5.21
CA SER A 139 -5.58 -6.17 -5.47
C SER A 139 -5.85 -6.31 -6.98
N SER A 140 -6.70 -7.27 -7.37
CA SER A 140 -6.90 -7.62 -8.78
C SER A 140 -7.58 -6.51 -9.59
N THR A 141 -7.28 -6.42 -10.89
CA THR A 141 -7.87 -5.40 -11.78
C THR A 141 -9.39 -5.53 -11.82
N THR A 142 -9.91 -6.76 -11.92
CA THR A 142 -11.36 -7.03 -11.90
C THR A 142 -12.03 -6.51 -10.64
N PHE A 143 -11.40 -6.69 -9.48
CA PHE A 143 -11.93 -6.24 -8.21
C PHE A 143 -12.00 -4.71 -8.13
N ILE A 144 -10.89 -4.01 -8.39
CA ILE A 144 -10.84 -2.54 -8.32
C ILE A 144 -11.76 -1.91 -9.37
N THR A 145 -11.79 -2.47 -10.59
CA THR A 145 -12.67 -1.98 -11.67
C THR A 145 -14.15 -2.09 -11.29
N ARG A 146 -14.55 -3.21 -10.66
CA ARG A 146 -15.91 -3.35 -10.12
C ARG A 146 -16.18 -2.30 -9.03
N ARG A 147 -15.26 -2.13 -8.09
CA ARG A 147 -15.39 -1.14 -7.02
C ARG A 147 -15.52 0.29 -7.54
N LEU A 148 -14.78 0.65 -8.59
CA LEU A 148 -14.87 1.97 -9.24
C LEU A 148 -16.21 2.15 -9.95
N ARG A 149 -16.73 1.11 -10.60
CA ARG A 149 -18.08 1.13 -11.17
C ARG A 149 -19.14 1.34 -10.09
N ASP A 150 -19.01 0.66 -8.94
CA ASP A 150 -19.94 0.82 -7.82
C ASP A 150 -19.90 2.25 -7.24
N LEU A 151 -18.73 2.90 -7.26
CA LEU A 151 -18.55 4.28 -6.78
C LEU A 151 -19.15 5.33 -7.72
N PHE A 152 -18.85 5.23 -9.02
CA PHE A 152 -19.16 6.27 -10.01
C PHE A 152 -20.45 6.02 -10.79
N GLY A 153 -20.96 4.79 -10.79
CA GLY A 153 -21.99 4.32 -11.71
C GLY A 153 -21.46 4.04 -13.13
N ASP A 154 -22.30 3.43 -13.96
CA ASP A 154 -21.96 3.14 -15.35
C ASP A 154 -21.89 4.42 -16.22
N GLY A 155 -20.88 4.51 -17.08
CA GLY A 155 -20.75 5.60 -18.06
C GLY A 155 -20.28 6.94 -17.50
N ASN A 156 -19.84 7.00 -16.24
CA ASN A 156 -19.32 8.23 -15.64
C ASN A 156 -18.01 8.68 -16.33
N PRO A 157 -17.90 9.92 -16.83
CA PRO A 157 -16.71 10.41 -17.53
C PRO A 157 -15.47 10.48 -16.64
N VAL A 158 -15.62 10.64 -15.32
CA VAL A 158 -14.49 10.62 -14.37
C VAL A 158 -13.84 9.24 -14.36
N ALA A 159 -14.64 8.16 -14.31
CA ALA A 159 -14.12 6.80 -14.30
C ALA A 159 -13.27 6.47 -15.55
N ALA A 160 -13.58 7.07 -16.70
CA ALA A 160 -12.79 6.91 -17.93
C ALA A 160 -11.40 7.58 -17.88
N LYS A 161 -11.16 8.45 -16.89
CA LYS A 161 -9.87 9.11 -16.63
C LYS A 161 -9.05 8.42 -15.55
N ILE A 162 -9.54 7.30 -15.02
CA ILE A 162 -8.89 6.51 -13.99
C ILE A 162 -8.33 5.24 -14.64
N SER A 163 -7.02 5.01 -14.49
CA SER A 163 -6.40 3.74 -14.88
C SER A 163 -6.19 2.84 -13.66
N VAL A 164 -6.14 1.53 -13.87
CA VAL A 164 -5.89 0.53 -12.82
C VAL A 164 -4.72 -0.36 -13.24
N GLN A 165 -3.73 -0.47 -12.38
CA GLN A 165 -2.59 -1.37 -12.47
C GLN A 165 -2.62 -2.30 -11.26
N SER A 166 -3.16 -3.51 -11.46
CA SER A 166 -3.15 -4.56 -10.44
C SER A 166 -1.82 -5.29 -10.33
N ASP A 167 -1.75 -6.18 -9.34
CA ASP A 167 -0.65 -7.12 -9.13
C ASP A 167 0.70 -6.41 -9.07
N ALA A 168 0.69 -5.18 -8.51
CA ALA A 168 1.85 -4.31 -8.46
C ALA A 168 3.02 -4.90 -7.67
N GLY A 169 2.77 -5.92 -6.85
CA GLY A 169 3.80 -6.62 -6.10
C GLY A 169 4.56 -5.68 -5.17
N LYS A 170 3.89 -4.67 -4.60
CA LYS A 170 4.50 -3.63 -3.74
C LYS A 170 5.25 -4.25 -2.58
N PHE A 171 4.74 -5.34 -2.03
CA PHE A 171 5.36 -6.06 -0.91
C PHE A 171 6.60 -6.88 -1.31
N ARG A 172 6.88 -7.09 -2.60
CA ARG A 172 7.98 -7.95 -3.07
C ARG A 172 9.29 -7.17 -3.08
N ILE A 173 10.20 -7.56 -2.21
CA ILE A 173 11.56 -7.04 -2.19
C ILE A 173 12.38 -7.89 -3.16
N CYS A 174 12.59 -7.36 -4.37
CA CYS A 174 13.25 -8.07 -5.45
C CYS A 174 13.93 -7.10 -6.42
N GLU A 175 14.93 -7.60 -7.14
CA GLU A 175 15.52 -6.89 -8.28
C GLU A 175 14.60 -7.01 -9.52
N LEU A 176 14.91 -6.25 -10.58
CA LEU A 176 14.25 -6.41 -11.88
C LEU A 176 14.63 -7.75 -12.52
N ASN A 177 13.71 -8.32 -13.31
CA ASN A 177 14.01 -9.51 -14.09
C ASN A 177 15.12 -9.21 -15.12
N TRP A 178 16.20 -9.98 -15.03
CA TRP A 178 17.39 -9.86 -15.88
C TRP A 178 17.16 -10.23 -17.35
N ASP A 179 16.20 -11.11 -17.64
CA ASP A 179 15.91 -11.71 -18.94
C ASP A 179 14.74 -11.03 -19.66
N ASP A 180 13.94 -10.23 -18.95
CA ASP A 180 12.89 -9.44 -19.56
C ASP A 180 13.44 -8.17 -20.22
N LYS A 181 13.77 -8.30 -21.51
CA LYS A 181 14.27 -7.20 -22.34
C LYS A 181 13.16 -6.22 -22.76
N ALA A 182 11.89 -6.59 -22.61
CA ALA A 182 10.75 -5.81 -23.10
C ALA A 182 10.03 -5.04 -21.99
N ALA A 183 10.10 -5.47 -20.73
CA ALA A 183 9.35 -4.87 -19.64
C ALA A 183 9.72 -3.41 -19.34
N VAL A 184 11.02 -3.06 -19.40
CA VAL A 184 11.51 -1.72 -19.06
C VAL A 184 12.70 -1.33 -19.94
N SER A 185 12.79 -0.05 -20.28
CA SER A 185 13.88 0.51 -21.10
C SER A 185 15.23 0.43 -20.39
N VAL A 186 16.34 0.53 -21.15
CA VAL A 186 17.69 0.56 -20.57
C VAL A 186 17.85 1.70 -19.56
N GLU A 187 17.24 2.85 -19.85
CA GLU A 187 17.31 4.02 -18.97
C GLU A 187 16.51 3.80 -17.68
N ALA A 188 15.31 3.22 -17.77
CA ALA A 188 14.54 2.82 -16.60
C ALA A 188 15.31 1.81 -15.72
N LYS A 189 15.99 0.83 -16.32
CA LYS A 189 16.86 -0.11 -15.58
C LYS A 189 17.97 0.62 -14.82
N ARG A 190 18.61 1.63 -15.43
CA ARG A 190 19.63 2.45 -14.76
C ARG A 190 19.05 3.24 -13.58
N ARG A 191 17.87 3.84 -13.73
CA ARG A 191 17.19 4.55 -12.63
C ARG A 191 16.89 3.63 -11.45
N PHE A 192 16.39 2.43 -11.72
CA PHE A 192 16.17 1.43 -10.68
C PHE A 192 17.48 1.02 -9.99
N GLN A 193 18.54 0.73 -10.76
CA GLN A 193 19.85 0.34 -10.22
C GLN A 193 20.53 1.46 -9.42
N ALA A 194 20.21 2.73 -9.72
CA ALA A 194 20.70 3.88 -8.97
C ALA A 194 20.01 4.06 -7.61
N LEU A 195 18.85 3.43 -7.38
CA LEU A 195 18.22 3.44 -6.06
C LEU A 195 19.15 2.81 -5.01
N PRO A 196 19.30 3.43 -3.82
CA PRO A 196 19.86 2.75 -2.67
C PRO A 196 19.07 1.46 -2.39
N VAL A 197 19.74 0.44 -1.84
CA VAL A 197 19.05 -0.82 -1.48
C VAL A 197 17.97 -0.58 -0.43
N ALA A 198 18.29 0.26 0.56
CA ALA A 198 17.40 0.62 1.66
C ALA A 198 17.45 2.13 1.92
N TYR A 199 16.36 2.64 2.48
CA TYR A 199 16.21 4.02 2.93
C TYR A 199 17.10 4.29 4.15
N GLY A 200 17.61 5.52 4.26
CA GLY A 200 18.68 5.87 5.18
C GLY A 200 18.33 5.75 6.67
N GLU A 201 19.19 5.06 7.42
CA GLU A 201 19.08 4.75 8.86
C GLU A 201 18.96 5.99 9.78
N LYS A 202 19.36 7.18 9.31
CA LYS A 202 19.48 8.38 10.17
C LYS A 202 18.15 9.10 10.47
N LEU A 203 17.06 8.75 9.77
CA LEU A 203 15.78 9.48 9.88
C LEU A 203 14.72 8.73 10.70
N LEU A 204 14.98 7.49 11.13
CA LEU A 204 13.95 6.61 11.68
C LEU A 204 14.20 6.41 13.19
N THR A 205 13.34 7.01 14.01
CA THR A 205 13.47 6.94 15.48
C THR A 205 12.84 5.69 16.09
N GLU A 206 11.91 5.03 15.39
CA GLU A 206 11.09 3.93 15.91
C GLU A 206 11.38 2.56 15.28
N THR A 207 12.22 2.50 14.25
CA THR A 207 12.55 1.24 13.58
C THR A 207 14.03 1.16 13.22
N LYS A 208 14.67 0.05 13.56
CA LYS A 208 16.06 -0.29 13.21
C LYS A 208 16.15 -1.20 11.99
N ARG A 209 15.02 -1.73 11.52
CA ARG A 209 14.99 -2.61 10.35
C ARG A 209 15.15 -1.78 9.06
N PRO A 210 15.82 -2.33 8.04
CA PRO A 210 15.94 -1.66 6.76
C PRO A 210 14.57 -1.50 6.09
N ILE A 211 14.29 -0.30 5.58
CA ILE A 211 13.18 -0.06 4.66
C ILE A 211 13.71 -0.23 3.24
N TYR A 212 13.39 -1.35 2.60
CA TYR A 212 13.90 -1.66 1.26
C TYR A 212 13.22 -0.81 0.19
N LEU A 213 14.04 -0.15 -0.63
CA LEU A 213 13.58 0.67 -1.75
C LEU A 213 13.50 -0.13 -3.05
N ARG A 214 14.32 -1.18 -3.20
CA ARG A 214 14.38 -1.99 -4.42
C ARG A 214 13.25 -3.03 -4.44
N ARG A 215 12.15 -2.63 -5.08
CA ARG A 215 10.95 -3.45 -5.30
C ARG A 215 10.67 -3.53 -6.80
N GLY A 216 11.35 -4.44 -7.49
CA GLY A 216 11.36 -4.53 -8.96
C GLY A 216 9.95 -4.61 -9.57
N ALA A 217 9.07 -5.45 -9.00
CA ALA A 217 7.68 -5.57 -9.47
C ALA A 217 6.91 -4.24 -9.37
N TYR A 218 7.13 -3.49 -8.28
CA TYR A 218 6.49 -2.18 -8.10
C TYR A 218 7.06 -1.14 -9.05
N PHE A 219 8.38 -1.15 -9.27
CA PHE A 219 9.02 -0.27 -10.24
C PHE A 219 8.48 -0.50 -11.66
N GLU A 220 8.29 -1.76 -12.06
CA GLU A 220 7.67 -2.09 -13.34
C GLU A 220 6.21 -1.60 -13.43
N ALA A 221 5.45 -1.69 -12.33
CA ALA A 221 4.09 -1.15 -12.27
C ALA A 221 4.08 0.38 -12.44
N ILE A 222 5.00 1.10 -11.79
CA ILE A 222 5.18 2.55 -11.97
C ILE A 222 5.57 2.87 -13.41
N ASN A 223 6.52 2.12 -13.98
CA ASN A 223 6.92 2.33 -15.36
C ASN A 223 5.75 2.14 -16.33
N ARG A 224 4.90 1.12 -16.14
CA ARG A 224 3.70 0.92 -16.98
C ARG A 224 2.69 2.06 -16.83
N VAL A 225 2.43 2.49 -15.60
CA VAL A 225 1.38 3.49 -15.33
C VAL A 225 1.74 4.88 -15.88
N LEU A 226 3.03 5.19 -15.96
CA LEU A 226 3.57 6.39 -16.60
C LEU A 226 3.97 6.15 -18.07
N ALA A 227 3.46 5.08 -18.70
CA ALA A 227 3.70 4.75 -20.10
C ALA A 227 5.20 4.66 -20.51
N GLY A 228 6.08 4.35 -19.55
CA GLY A 228 7.53 4.26 -19.73
C GLY A 228 8.29 5.58 -19.57
N ASP A 229 7.59 6.69 -19.34
CA ASP A 229 8.19 8.00 -19.11
C ASP A 229 8.35 8.26 -17.60
N LEU A 230 9.54 7.99 -17.09
CA LEU A 230 9.86 8.22 -15.68
C LEU A 230 10.21 9.68 -15.37
N ASP A 231 10.27 10.58 -16.35
CA ASP A 231 10.47 12.02 -16.08
C ASP A 231 9.20 12.67 -15.49
N GLU A 232 8.04 12.09 -15.81
CA GLU A 232 6.72 12.43 -15.24
C GLU A 232 6.66 12.26 -13.72
N LEU A 233 7.58 11.52 -13.11
CA LEU A 233 7.63 11.36 -11.65
C LEU A 233 7.67 12.71 -10.93
N THR A 234 8.39 13.71 -11.46
CA THR A 234 8.47 15.06 -10.86
C THR A 234 7.12 15.79 -10.85
N GLN A 235 6.21 15.38 -11.73
CA GLN A 235 4.85 15.89 -11.91
C GLN A 235 3.79 14.90 -11.37
N THR A 236 4.23 13.91 -10.59
CA THR A 236 3.38 12.86 -10.03
C THR A 236 3.37 12.91 -8.50
N VAL A 237 2.18 12.77 -7.91
CA VAL A 237 2.00 12.51 -6.47
C VAL A 237 1.63 11.04 -6.27
N PHE A 238 2.36 10.35 -5.40
CA PHE A 238 1.99 9.02 -4.92
C PHE A 238 1.27 9.16 -3.58
N CYS A 239 0.09 8.58 -3.47
CA CYS A 239 -0.74 8.59 -2.27
C CYS A 239 -0.93 7.16 -1.75
N GLY A 240 -0.64 6.96 -0.47
CA GLY A 240 -0.72 5.67 0.18
C GLY A 240 -0.78 5.83 1.71
N ASP A 241 -1.14 4.76 2.41
CA ASP A 241 -1.25 4.75 3.87
C ASP A 241 -0.02 4.12 4.55
N THR A 242 0.86 3.49 3.76
CA THR A 242 2.04 2.80 4.26
C THR A 242 3.31 3.31 3.58
N TRP A 243 4.16 4.02 4.33
CA TRP A 243 5.37 4.65 3.79
C TRP A 243 6.25 3.67 3.01
N GLU A 244 6.48 2.48 3.57
CA GLU A 244 7.47 1.53 3.04
C GLU A 244 7.04 0.83 1.75
N MET A 245 5.74 0.64 1.59
CA MET A 245 5.15 -0.06 0.46
C MET A 245 4.75 0.90 -0.65
N ASP A 246 4.23 2.08 -0.30
CA ASP A 246 3.61 2.98 -1.26
C ASP A 246 4.47 4.19 -1.60
N LEU A 247 5.28 4.69 -0.67
CA LEU A 247 5.82 6.06 -0.79
C LEU A 247 7.35 6.13 -0.86
N ALA A 248 8.06 5.26 -0.14
CA ALA A 248 9.51 5.34 0.02
C ALA A 248 10.25 5.21 -1.33
N MET A 249 9.86 4.24 -2.17
CA MET A 249 10.48 4.04 -3.48
C MET A 249 10.09 5.14 -4.47
N PRO A 250 8.81 5.51 -4.68
CA PRO A 250 8.45 6.64 -5.54
C PRO A 250 9.13 7.95 -5.14
N TYR A 251 9.20 8.22 -3.84
CA TYR A 251 9.91 9.38 -3.31
C TYR A 251 11.40 9.37 -3.71
N ALA A 252 12.08 8.23 -3.49
CA ALA A 252 13.49 8.07 -3.84
C ALA A 252 13.75 8.17 -5.35
N LEU A 253 12.73 7.88 -6.18
CA LEU A 253 12.77 8.07 -7.63
C LEU A 253 12.50 9.51 -8.08
N GLY A 254 12.13 10.42 -7.16
CA GLY A 254 11.94 11.85 -7.43
C GLY A 254 10.50 12.35 -7.33
N ALA A 255 9.52 11.47 -7.06
CA ALA A 255 8.12 11.88 -6.99
C ALA A 255 7.78 12.73 -5.76
N LYS A 256 6.60 13.36 -5.82
CA LYS A 256 5.91 13.90 -4.65
C LYS A 256 5.15 12.75 -3.97
N VAL A 257 4.95 12.83 -2.66
CA VAL A 257 4.27 11.80 -1.87
C VAL A 257 3.26 12.41 -0.91
N HIS A 258 2.13 11.73 -0.75
CA HIS A 258 1.06 12.07 0.16
C HIS A 258 0.77 10.85 1.04
N LEU A 259 1.03 10.96 2.34
CA LEU A 259 0.71 9.89 3.30
C LEU A 259 -0.67 10.14 3.89
N LEU A 260 -1.55 9.17 3.69
CA LEU A 260 -2.86 9.18 4.30
C LEU A 260 -2.78 8.57 5.70
N ASP A 261 -3.29 9.30 6.69
CA ASP A 261 -3.24 8.82 8.06
C ASP A 261 -4.24 7.67 8.26
N ARG A 262 -3.71 6.57 8.78
CA ARG A 262 -4.51 5.46 9.28
C ARG A 262 -5.14 5.85 10.61
N ALA A 263 -6.39 5.47 10.79
CA ALA A 263 -7.16 5.71 12.00
C ALA A 263 -7.04 4.54 12.99
N ALA A 264 -7.50 4.77 14.23
CA ALA A 264 -7.58 3.72 15.24
C ALA A 264 -8.36 2.49 14.71
N PRO A 265 -7.91 1.25 15.02
CA PRO A 265 -6.79 0.89 15.90
C PRO A 265 -5.48 0.60 15.15
N PHE A 266 -5.24 1.20 13.98
CA PHE A 266 -4.07 0.96 13.14
C PHE A 266 -3.33 2.26 12.82
N GLU A 267 -3.19 3.12 13.80
CA GLU A 267 -2.64 4.47 13.64
C GLU A 267 -1.31 4.50 12.87
N THR A 268 -1.14 5.52 12.02
CA THR A 268 0.13 5.75 11.31
C THR A 268 1.28 5.92 12.30
N TYR A 269 2.38 5.18 12.08
CA TYR A 269 3.54 5.23 12.97
C TYR A 269 4.25 6.59 12.87
N CYS A 270 4.91 7.04 13.94
CA CYS A 270 5.53 8.37 13.93
C CYS A 270 6.66 8.45 12.90
N TYR A 271 7.42 7.37 12.70
CA TYR A 271 8.49 7.37 11.71
C TYR A 271 7.99 7.60 10.28
N GLU A 272 6.77 7.15 9.93
CA GLU A 272 6.20 7.36 8.60
C GLU A 272 5.90 8.85 8.38
N ARG A 273 5.33 9.51 9.40
CA ARG A 273 5.10 10.96 9.40
C ARG A 273 6.42 11.73 9.36
N GLN A 274 7.42 11.30 10.13
CA GLN A 274 8.76 11.90 10.13
C GLN A 274 9.43 11.78 8.75
N ALA A 275 9.31 10.63 8.10
CA ALA A 275 9.85 10.42 6.77
C ALA A 275 9.22 11.38 5.75
N VAL A 276 7.90 11.58 5.78
CA VAL A 276 7.23 12.55 4.89
C VAL A 276 7.63 13.99 5.24
N ALA A 277 7.64 14.35 6.53
CA ALA A 277 7.97 15.70 6.99
C ALA A 277 9.42 16.11 6.69
N ALA A 278 10.35 15.15 6.61
CA ALA A 278 11.73 15.40 6.23
C ALA A 278 11.89 15.99 4.82
N TYR A 279 10.82 15.97 4.01
CA TYR A 279 10.85 16.26 2.59
C TYR A 279 9.95 17.40 2.14
N ALA A 280 9.65 18.32 3.08
CA ALA A 280 9.11 19.67 2.86
C ALA A 280 8.12 19.80 1.69
N ASP A 281 8.58 20.28 0.53
CA ASP A 281 7.78 20.64 -0.64
C ASP A 281 7.26 19.43 -1.45
N ARG A 282 7.82 18.24 -1.22
CA ARG A 282 7.45 16.98 -1.89
C ARG A 282 6.71 15.99 -1.00
N GLY A 283 6.44 16.33 0.26
CA GLY A 283 5.74 15.46 1.20
C GLY A 283 4.54 16.15 1.85
N LYS A 284 3.36 15.54 1.80
CA LYS A 284 2.17 15.98 2.56
C LYS A 284 1.54 14.82 3.33
N THR A 285 0.80 15.17 4.38
CA THR A 285 -0.02 14.23 5.16
C THR A 285 -1.44 14.77 5.28
N SER A 286 -2.42 13.89 5.36
CA SER A 286 -3.81 14.25 5.68
C SER A 286 -4.56 13.07 6.29
N ALA A 287 -5.71 13.33 6.91
CA ALA A 287 -6.55 12.29 7.51
C ALA A 287 -7.50 11.61 6.50
N ASP A 288 -7.78 12.28 5.38
CA ASP A 288 -8.77 11.89 4.38
C ASP A 288 -8.32 12.34 2.98
N LEU A 289 -8.92 11.79 1.93
CA LEU A 289 -8.48 12.02 0.56
C LEU A 289 -8.65 13.48 0.12
N SER A 290 -9.47 14.28 0.78
CA SER A 290 -9.66 15.68 0.41
C SER A 290 -8.37 16.49 0.51
N GLY A 291 -7.43 16.06 1.37
CA GLY A 291 -6.08 16.64 1.44
C GLY A 291 -5.25 16.51 0.15
N LEU A 292 -5.65 15.64 -0.79
CA LEU A 292 -5.02 15.59 -2.12
C LEU A 292 -5.30 16.85 -2.94
N LEU A 293 -6.39 17.57 -2.64
CA LEU A 293 -6.74 18.81 -3.34
C LEU A 293 -5.76 19.94 -3.01
N ASP A 294 -4.98 19.84 -1.93
CA ASP A 294 -3.93 20.80 -1.61
C ASP A 294 -2.76 20.76 -2.61
N TRP A 295 -2.71 19.77 -3.51
CA TRP A 295 -1.71 19.70 -4.58
C TRP A 295 -2.11 20.46 -5.86
N LEU A 296 -3.34 20.97 -5.94
CA LEU A 296 -3.82 21.83 -7.01
C LEU A 296 -3.36 23.29 -6.78
#